data_AF-A0A932RBX9-F1
#
_entry.id   AF-A0A932RBX9-F1
#
_cell.length_a   1.000
_cell.length_b   1.000
_cell.length_c   1.000
_cell.angle_alpha   90.00
_cell.angle_beta   90.00
_cell.angle_gamma   90.00
#
_symmetry.space_group_name_H-M   'P 1'
#
loop_
_entity.id
_entity.type
_entity.pdbx_description
1 polymer ?
#
loop_
_entity_poly.entity_id
_entity_poly.type
_entity_poly.pdbx_seq_one_letter_code
_entity_poly.pdbx_strand_id
1 'polypeptide(L)'
;MIAIGESPTCWPALRPVAWLLGLLLLGLPLLLAQSVGGGYFLPGDAKAGMQAFSEKGCARCHSVLGEGGRSAPDLASSPAGYLSAAELLAAMWNHAPVMWEKMRLEGVAPPKFGQGEMANLFAFLYSVRSLDEPGDPVRGRQLLYEKGCLRCHAVAGQGGRVGPDLEKWASYRNPVSWIQTMWNHAPAMQQNLAALGLAWPKFRDTDMPDLIAYIRTLAPPSRGRVYLRPADPQAGRRLFREKGCAQCHAVRGVGGSHAPDLGNRLLPRTLGQFAGRMWNHAPAMWASMRAQGIPRPRFSNKEMADLIAYLFAERYFEMTGSAERGRRVYQEKGCANCHTVGGKGSVGPDLARGREGVAPVPLATGLWNHGPVMLQAFREQQLSWPHFQPGEIVDLMEFLSRAQPAPLQAKEKK
;
A
#
# COMPACT_ATOMS: atom_id res chain seq x y z
N MET A 1 -20.01 -101.74 -23.51
CA MET A 1 -19.72 -101.48 -22.08
C MET A 1 -19.43 -100.00 -21.96
N ILE A 2 -20.04 -99.15 -21.13
CA ILE A 2 -21.15 -99.10 -20.16
C ILE A 2 -21.48 -97.59 -20.20
N ALA A 3 -22.59 -97.15 -20.77
CA ALA A 3 -23.92 -97.00 -20.18
C ALA A 3 -24.16 -95.56 -19.63
N ILE A 4 -25.20 -94.92 -20.20
CA ILE A 4 -26.22 -94.00 -19.62
C ILE A 4 -25.74 -92.71 -18.95
N GLY A 5 -26.31 -91.52 -19.15
CA GLY A 5 -27.56 -90.95 -19.70
C GLY A 5 -27.48 -89.45 -19.31
N GLU A 6 -28.24 -88.46 -19.77
CA GLU A 6 -29.54 -88.34 -20.41
C GLU A 6 -29.52 -87.05 -21.27
N SER A 7 -30.58 -86.87 -22.04
CA SER A 7 -30.74 -86.01 -23.21
C SER A 7 -31.45 -84.67 -22.88
N PRO A 8 -32.01 -83.89 -23.84
CA PRO A 8 -31.27 -82.88 -24.60
C PRO A 8 -31.98 -81.51 -24.71
N THR A 9 -31.22 -80.47 -25.12
CA THR A 9 -31.62 -79.33 -26.00
C THR A 9 -32.77 -78.42 -25.55
N CYS A 10 -32.78 -77.09 -25.69
CA CYS A 10 -32.14 -76.14 -26.60
C CYS A 10 -32.46 -74.73 -26.05
N TRP A 11 -31.76 -73.69 -26.50
CA TRP A 11 -32.31 -72.38 -26.94
C TRP A 11 -31.12 -71.46 -27.30
N PRO A 12 -31.06 -70.93 -28.53
CA PRO A 12 -30.03 -69.98 -28.92
C PRO A 12 -30.51 -68.52 -28.79
N ALA A 13 -29.61 -67.70 -28.24
CA ALA A 13 -29.48 -66.26 -28.46
C ALA A 13 -29.28 -65.93 -29.96
N LEU A 14 -29.53 -64.76 -30.55
CA LEU A 14 -29.92 -63.41 -30.15
C LEU A 14 -30.09 -62.61 -31.47
N ARG A 15 -30.95 -61.58 -31.47
CA ARG A 15 -30.83 -60.23 -32.13
C ARG A 15 -32.23 -59.59 -32.27
N PRO A 16 -32.38 -58.28 -32.56
CA PRO A 16 -31.79 -57.08 -31.95
C PRO A 16 -32.89 -56.02 -31.66
N VAL A 17 -32.70 -55.04 -30.75
CA VAL A 17 -33.61 -53.86 -30.69
C VAL A 17 -32.84 -52.58 -30.38
N ALA A 18 -33.10 -51.57 -31.22
CA ALA A 18 -32.65 -50.19 -31.16
C ALA A 18 -33.34 -49.40 -30.05
N TRP A 19 -32.66 -48.46 -29.41
CA TRP A 19 -33.28 -47.27 -28.81
C TRP A 19 -32.38 -46.04 -28.95
N LEU A 20 -32.87 -45.07 -29.72
CA LEU A 20 -32.48 -43.67 -29.75
C LEU A 20 -33.06 -42.96 -28.53
N LEU A 21 -32.25 -42.27 -27.73
CA LEU A 21 -32.70 -41.14 -26.90
C LEU A 21 -31.60 -40.09 -26.83
N GLY A 22 -31.86 -38.95 -27.47
CA GLY A 22 -30.97 -37.81 -27.56
C GLY A 22 -30.82 -37.08 -26.23
N LEU A 23 -29.57 -36.79 -25.87
CA LEU A 23 -29.21 -35.86 -24.81
C LEU A 23 -29.14 -34.45 -25.40
N LEU A 24 -30.15 -33.63 -25.08
CA LEU A 24 -30.16 -32.19 -25.27
C LEU A 24 -29.02 -31.56 -24.47
N LEU A 25 -27.92 -31.24 -25.14
CA LEU A 25 -26.89 -30.32 -24.64
C LEU A 25 -27.45 -28.89 -24.64
N LEU A 26 -28.21 -28.54 -23.60
CA LEU A 26 -28.47 -27.14 -23.27
C LEU A 26 -27.16 -26.53 -22.75
N GLY A 27 -26.36 -26.02 -23.68
CA GLY A 27 -25.25 -25.13 -23.37
C GLY A 27 -25.79 -23.86 -22.73
N LEU A 28 -25.82 -23.82 -21.40
CA LEU A 28 -25.83 -22.57 -20.66
C LEU A 28 -24.49 -21.88 -20.97
N PRO A 29 -24.46 -20.71 -21.64
CA PRO A 29 -23.26 -19.91 -21.62
C PRO A 29 -23.13 -19.42 -20.18
N LEU A 30 -22.19 -20.01 -19.44
CA LEU A 30 -21.72 -19.47 -18.17
C LEU A 30 -21.10 -18.11 -18.51
N LEU A 31 -21.92 -17.07 -18.54
CA LEU A 31 -21.50 -15.69 -18.49
C LEU A 31 -20.75 -15.53 -17.17
N LEU A 32 -19.44 -15.76 -17.23
CA LEU A 32 -18.50 -15.21 -16.27
C LEU A 32 -18.71 -13.70 -16.31
N ALA A 33 -19.58 -13.22 -15.42
CA ALA A 33 -19.57 -11.84 -15.01
C ALA A 33 -18.15 -11.58 -14.52
N GLN A 34 -17.31 -11.03 -15.39
CA GLN A 34 -16.05 -10.43 -14.98
C GLN A 34 -16.46 -9.31 -14.02
N SER A 35 -16.29 -9.57 -12.73
CA SER A 35 -16.36 -8.52 -11.74
C SER A 35 -15.25 -7.53 -12.07
N VAL A 36 -15.60 -6.45 -12.76
CA VAL A 36 -14.85 -5.19 -12.74
C VAL A 36 -15.05 -4.64 -11.34
N GLY A 37 -14.33 -5.23 -10.39
CA GLY A 37 -14.54 -5.11 -8.96
C GLY A 37 -13.30 -4.59 -8.27
N GLY A 38 -13.15 -3.26 -8.26
CA GLY A 38 -12.56 -2.50 -7.15
C GLY A 38 -11.06 -2.64 -6.97
N GLY A 39 -10.31 -1.89 -7.78
CA GLY A 39 -8.87 -1.70 -7.63
C GLY A 39 -8.50 -1.20 -6.24
N TYR A 40 -7.66 -1.98 -5.56
CA TYR A 40 -6.82 -1.52 -4.47
C TYR A 40 -5.49 -2.25 -4.62
N PHE A 41 -4.66 -1.75 -5.52
CA PHE A 41 -3.21 -1.76 -5.46
C PHE A 41 -2.82 -0.33 -5.79
N LEU A 42 -1.78 0.21 -5.16
CA LEU A 42 -1.25 1.53 -5.51
C LEU A 42 -1.24 1.64 -7.05
N PRO A 43 -1.89 2.64 -7.66
CA PRO A 43 -1.81 2.80 -9.10
C PRO A 43 -0.34 2.93 -9.47
N GLY A 44 0.18 1.99 -10.27
CA GLY A 44 1.58 1.96 -10.69
C GLY A 44 2.47 0.95 -9.95
N ASP A 45 3.70 0.81 -10.45
CA ASP A 45 4.75 -0.09 -9.96
C ASP A 45 5.90 0.74 -9.36
N ALA A 46 6.22 0.50 -8.08
CA ALA A 46 7.23 1.27 -7.35
C ALA A 46 8.66 1.06 -7.90
N LYS A 47 8.97 -0.08 -8.50
CA LYS A 47 10.28 -0.33 -9.13
C LYS A 47 10.39 0.44 -10.44
N ALA A 48 9.36 0.41 -11.27
CA ALA A 48 9.27 1.25 -12.47
C ALA A 48 9.26 2.75 -12.08
N GLY A 49 8.71 3.08 -10.91
CA GLY A 49 8.72 4.44 -10.37
C GLY A 49 10.12 4.92 -9.96
N MET A 50 10.93 4.03 -9.37
CA MET A 50 12.34 4.32 -9.10
C MET A 50 13.11 4.58 -10.40
N GLN A 51 12.85 3.80 -11.44
CA GLN A 51 13.43 4.02 -12.76
C GLN A 51 13.02 5.38 -13.33
N ALA A 52 11.72 5.70 -13.31
CA ALA A 52 11.21 7.01 -13.74
C ALA A 52 11.84 8.16 -12.92
N PHE A 53 11.98 8.02 -11.60
CA PHE A 53 12.63 8.99 -10.73
C PHE A 53 14.08 9.28 -11.14
N SER A 54 14.84 8.23 -11.51
CA SER A 54 16.22 8.38 -11.98
C SER A 54 16.28 8.96 -13.40
N GLU A 55 15.55 8.38 -14.35
CA GLU A 55 15.61 8.74 -15.78
C GLU A 55 15.05 10.14 -16.05
N LYS A 56 14.02 10.57 -15.31
CA LYS A 56 13.48 11.93 -15.40
C LYS A 56 14.33 12.95 -14.63
N GLY A 57 15.44 12.52 -14.04
CA GLY A 57 16.45 13.39 -13.43
C GLY A 57 16.13 13.87 -12.01
N CYS A 58 15.09 13.35 -11.35
CA CYS A 58 14.72 13.76 -9.99
C CYS A 58 15.86 13.47 -9.00
N ALA A 59 16.55 12.35 -9.18
CA ALA A 59 17.70 11.91 -8.38
C ALA A 59 18.92 12.85 -8.44
N ARG A 60 18.96 13.81 -9.39
CA ARG A 60 20.04 14.80 -9.48
C ARG A 60 20.06 15.76 -8.29
N CYS A 61 18.88 16.06 -7.75
CA CYS A 61 18.73 17.01 -6.65
C CYS A 61 18.22 16.34 -5.38
N HIS A 62 17.26 15.41 -5.51
CA HIS A 62 16.67 14.71 -4.38
C HIS A 62 17.41 13.42 -4.06
N SER A 63 17.64 13.18 -2.78
CA SER A 63 18.08 11.87 -2.27
C SER A 63 16.89 11.02 -1.82
N VAL A 64 17.12 9.71 -1.76
CA VAL A 64 16.24 8.75 -1.11
C VAL A 64 17.09 7.93 -0.15
N LEU A 65 16.86 8.08 1.15
CA LEU A 65 17.67 7.43 2.20
C LEU A 65 19.17 7.73 2.06
N GLY A 66 19.50 8.97 1.70
CA GLY A 66 20.87 9.46 1.54
C GLY A 66 21.53 9.20 0.18
N GLU A 67 20.87 8.44 -0.70
CA GLU A 67 21.35 8.14 -2.06
C GLU A 67 20.78 9.11 -3.09
N GLY A 68 21.64 9.74 -3.91
CA GLY A 68 21.26 10.74 -4.91
C GLY A 68 21.80 12.14 -4.59
N GLY A 69 21.17 13.16 -5.19
CA GLY A 69 21.52 14.56 -4.98
C GLY A 69 21.21 15.04 -3.55
N ARG A 70 21.97 16.03 -3.07
CA ARG A 70 21.80 16.62 -1.72
C ARG A 70 21.43 18.09 -1.75
N SER A 71 21.12 18.63 -2.94
CA SER A 71 20.73 20.02 -3.14
C SER A 71 19.22 20.25 -2.90
N ALA A 72 18.45 19.18 -2.72
CA ALA A 72 17.03 19.20 -2.35
C ALA A 72 16.75 18.20 -1.21
N PRO A 73 15.57 18.27 -0.55
CA PRO A 73 15.24 17.39 0.57
C PRO A 73 15.27 15.92 0.20
N ASP A 74 15.68 15.09 1.16
CA ASP A 74 15.58 13.64 1.05
C ASP A 74 14.09 13.22 1.12
N LEU A 75 13.65 12.51 0.09
CA LEU A 75 12.23 12.22 -0.09
C LEU A 75 11.72 11.07 0.78
N ALA A 76 12.61 10.27 1.38
CA ALA A 76 12.23 9.26 2.37
C ALA A 76 12.03 9.86 3.77
N SER A 77 12.75 10.93 4.10
CA SER A 77 12.75 11.56 5.43
C SER A 77 11.95 12.87 5.54
N SER A 78 11.27 13.28 4.47
CA SER A 78 10.50 14.53 4.44
C SER A 78 9.45 14.64 5.58
N PRO A 79 9.40 15.75 6.33
CA PRO A 79 8.80 15.85 7.68
C PRO A 79 7.27 16.00 7.74
N ALA A 80 6.53 15.89 6.64
CA ALA A 80 5.09 16.15 6.64
C ALA A 80 4.25 14.87 6.57
N GLY A 81 3.78 14.43 7.73
CA GLY A 81 2.50 13.73 7.90
C GLY A 81 2.27 12.44 7.10
N TYR A 82 1.03 11.98 7.17
CA TYR A 82 0.46 11.02 6.24
C TYR A 82 0.51 11.63 4.82
N LEU A 83 0.74 10.79 3.81
CA LEU A 83 0.87 11.22 2.41
C LEU A 83 0.07 10.29 1.52
N SER A 84 -1.19 10.62 1.35
CA SER A 84 -2.03 10.05 0.32
C SER A 84 -1.53 10.42 -1.09
N ALA A 85 -2.20 9.87 -2.10
CA ALA A 85 -2.01 10.32 -3.47
C ALA A 85 -2.30 11.82 -3.65
N ALA A 86 -3.31 12.37 -2.98
CA ALA A 86 -3.67 13.78 -3.13
C ALA A 86 -2.69 14.70 -2.40
N GLU A 87 -2.19 14.30 -1.24
CA GLU A 87 -1.18 15.05 -0.51
C GLU A 87 0.16 15.02 -1.27
N LEU A 88 0.49 13.92 -1.93
CA LEU A 88 1.62 13.87 -2.88
C LEU A 88 1.44 14.86 -4.03
N LEU A 89 0.25 14.89 -4.64
CA LEU A 89 -0.12 15.87 -5.66
C LEU A 89 0.03 17.31 -5.15
N ALA A 90 -0.52 17.63 -3.98
CA ALA A 90 -0.44 18.97 -3.40
C ALA A 90 1.01 19.36 -3.05
N ALA A 91 1.78 18.44 -2.48
CA ALA A 91 3.20 18.66 -2.18
C ALA A 91 4.00 18.91 -3.45
N MET A 92 3.75 18.15 -4.52
CA MET A 92 4.39 18.37 -5.82
C MET A 92 3.99 19.73 -6.41
N TRP A 93 2.70 20.09 -6.39
CA TRP A 93 2.21 21.40 -6.87
C TRP A 93 2.84 22.58 -6.11
N ASN A 94 2.82 22.52 -4.78
CA ASN A 94 3.33 23.58 -3.92
C ASN A 94 4.85 23.76 -4.12
N HIS A 95 5.58 22.67 -4.35
CA HIS A 95 7.02 22.70 -4.55
C HIS A 95 7.44 22.94 -6.02
N ALA A 96 6.52 22.87 -6.98
CA ALA A 96 6.82 22.90 -8.41
C ALA A 96 7.58 24.15 -8.89
N PRO A 97 7.23 25.39 -8.47
CA PRO A 97 7.96 26.58 -8.91
C PRO A 97 9.43 26.55 -8.49
N VAL A 98 9.73 26.03 -7.30
CA VAL A 98 11.10 25.89 -6.81
C VAL A 98 11.87 24.88 -7.66
N MET A 99 11.24 23.74 -7.97
CA MET A 99 11.84 22.72 -8.84
C MET A 99 12.13 23.26 -10.24
N TRP A 100 11.16 23.92 -10.88
CA TRP A 100 11.35 24.44 -12.24
C TRP A 100 12.36 25.59 -12.30
N GLU A 101 12.38 26.47 -11.30
CA GLU A 101 13.39 27.54 -11.25
C GLU A 101 14.79 26.97 -11.07
N LYS A 102 14.97 25.97 -10.20
CA LYS A 102 16.26 25.28 -10.04
C LYS A 102 16.67 24.56 -11.34
N MET A 103 15.76 23.86 -12.00
CA MET A 103 16.00 23.24 -13.30
C MET A 103 16.43 24.27 -14.35
N ARG A 104 15.75 25.42 -14.42
CA ARG A 104 16.09 26.52 -15.33
C ARG A 104 17.51 27.06 -15.09
N LEU A 105 17.89 27.27 -13.83
CA LEU A 105 19.23 27.73 -13.45
C LEU A 105 20.33 26.71 -13.81
N GLU A 106 20.01 25.41 -13.79
CA GLU A 106 20.93 24.34 -14.18
C GLU A 106 20.87 23.98 -15.67
N GLY A 107 20.10 24.72 -16.47
CA GLY A 107 19.94 24.45 -17.91
C GLY A 107 19.21 23.14 -18.22
N VAL A 108 18.41 22.64 -17.27
CA VAL A 108 17.62 21.40 -17.40
C VAL A 108 16.18 21.76 -17.76
N ALA A 109 15.65 21.14 -18.81
CA ALA A 109 14.24 21.28 -19.14
C ALA A 109 13.37 20.43 -18.18
N PRO A 110 12.22 20.94 -17.69
CA PRO A 110 11.30 20.14 -16.89
C PRO A 110 10.86 18.88 -17.63
N PRO A 111 11.00 17.67 -17.04
CA PRO A 111 10.60 16.44 -17.68
C PRO A 111 9.07 16.38 -17.86
N LYS A 112 8.61 15.67 -18.89
CA LYS A 112 7.20 15.35 -19.06
C LYS A 112 6.90 13.93 -18.57
N PHE A 113 5.68 13.73 -18.09
CA PHE A 113 5.20 12.43 -17.61
C PHE A 113 3.96 11.99 -18.40
N GLY A 114 3.90 10.70 -18.76
CA GLY A 114 2.63 10.02 -19.03
C GLY A 114 1.95 9.61 -17.72
N GLN A 115 0.63 9.37 -17.75
CA GLN A 115 -0.12 8.99 -16.55
C GLN A 115 0.41 7.72 -15.89
N GLY A 116 0.84 6.72 -16.67
CA GLY A 116 1.46 5.50 -16.14
C GLY A 116 2.80 5.76 -15.45
N GLU A 117 3.64 6.64 -16.01
CA GLU A 117 4.90 7.04 -15.39
C GLU A 117 4.66 7.80 -14.08
N MET A 118 3.67 8.71 -14.07
CA MET A 118 3.29 9.45 -12.87
C MET A 118 2.72 8.52 -11.79
N ALA A 119 1.89 7.53 -12.18
CA ALA A 119 1.39 6.49 -11.28
C ALA A 119 2.55 5.73 -10.63
N ASN A 120 3.50 5.26 -11.45
CA ASN A 120 4.69 4.56 -10.97
C ASN A 120 5.52 5.44 -10.02
N LEU A 121 5.72 6.73 -10.36
CA LEU A 121 6.43 7.68 -9.51
C LEU A 121 5.72 7.86 -8.16
N PHE A 122 4.40 8.00 -8.14
CA PHE A 122 3.61 8.10 -6.90
C PHE A 122 3.74 6.82 -6.07
N ALA A 123 3.64 5.64 -6.70
CA ALA A 123 3.84 4.36 -6.03
C ALA A 123 5.24 4.26 -5.40
N PHE A 124 6.29 4.72 -6.10
CA PHE A 124 7.65 4.78 -5.57
C PHE A 124 7.77 5.74 -4.39
N LEU A 125 7.34 6.99 -4.54
CA LEU A 125 7.43 8.02 -3.49
C LEU A 125 6.63 7.65 -2.24
N TYR A 126 5.47 7.02 -2.41
CA TYR A 126 4.69 6.47 -1.30
C TYR A 126 5.41 5.30 -0.62
N SER A 127 5.98 4.39 -1.40
CA SER A 127 6.67 3.21 -0.89
C SER A 127 7.91 3.57 -0.07
N VAL A 128 8.76 4.49 -0.57
CA VAL A 128 10.01 4.86 0.12
C VAL A 128 9.76 5.54 1.47
N ARG A 129 8.63 6.22 1.63
CA ARG A 129 8.21 6.83 2.91
C ARG A 129 7.56 5.86 3.88
N SER A 130 7.14 4.69 3.38
CA SER A 130 6.65 3.58 4.19
C SER A 130 7.79 2.71 4.73
N LEU A 131 8.97 2.80 4.12
CA LEU A 131 10.19 2.19 4.63
C LEU A 131 10.70 2.99 5.84
N ASP A 132 11.29 2.28 6.79
CA ASP A 132 11.92 2.91 7.95
C ASP A 132 13.14 3.72 7.53
N GLU A 133 13.37 4.86 8.20
CA GLU A 133 14.69 5.46 8.21
C GLU A 133 15.75 4.43 8.67
N PRO A 134 17.02 4.56 8.24
CA PRO A 134 18.07 3.67 8.70
C PRO A 134 18.16 3.70 10.23
N GLY A 135 17.91 2.55 10.88
CA GLY A 135 18.03 2.44 12.34
C GLY A 135 19.48 2.50 12.81
N ASP A 136 19.67 2.84 14.08
CA ASP A 136 20.98 2.89 14.74
C ASP A 136 21.35 1.49 15.30
N PRO A 137 22.36 0.80 14.75
CA PRO A 137 22.76 -0.52 15.23
C PRO A 137 23.42 -0.50 16.62
N VAL A 138 24.04 0.61 17.04
CA VAL A 138 24.59 0.76 18.38
C VAL A 138 23.46 0.82 19.40
N ARG A 139 22.45 1.65 19.11
CA ARG A 139 21.22 1.72 19.92
C ARG A 139 20.48 0.38 19.93
N GLY A 140 20.37 -0.28 18.79
CA GLY A 140 19.76 -1.61 18.65
C GLY A 140 20.41 -2.65 19.56
N ARG A 141 21.75 -2.68 19.61
CA ARG A 141 22.49 -3.55 20.53
C ARG A 141 22.14 -3.27 21.98
N GLN A 142 22.10 -2.00 22.38
CA GLN A 142 21.77 -1.58 23.74
C GLN A 142 20.33 -1.99 24.12
N LEU A 143 19.37 -1.82 23.21
CA LEU A 143 17.97 -2.18 23.42
C LEU A 143 17.77 -3.66 23.75
N LEU A 144 18.59 -4.58 23.20
CA LEU A 144 18.51 -6.00 23.54
C LEU A 144 18.78 -6.27 25.03
N TYR A 145 19.68 -5.51 25.64
CA TYR A 145 19.96 -5.57 27.09
C TYR A 145 18.85 -4.85 27.87
N GLU A 146 18.55 -3.59 27.53
CA GLU A 146 17.59 -2.75 28.25
C GLU A 146 16.18 -3.34 28.30
N LYS A 147 15.74 -3.98 27.20
CA LYS A 147 14.42 -4.61 27.10
C LYS A 147 14.41 -6.06 27.58
N GLY A 148 15.55 -6.58 28.07
CA GLY A 148 15.67 -7.93 28.63
C GLY A 148 15.60 -9.05 27.60
N CYS A 149 15.75 -8.76 26.31
CA CYS A 149 15.66 -9.75 25.23
C CYS A 149 16.67 -10.89 25.42
N LEU A 150 17.88 -10.55 25.88
CA LEU A 150 18.98 -11.49 26.08
C LEU A 150 18.79 -12.49 27.22
N ARG A 151 17.77 -12.31 28.07
CA ARG A 151 17.42 -13.31 29.09
C ARG A 151 16.90 -14.60 28.48
N CYS A 152 16.27 -14.48 27.30
CA CYS A 152 15.69 -15.63 26.59
C CYS A 152 16.41 -15.91 25.28
N HIS A 153 16.80 -14.87 24.53
CA HIS A 153 17.40 -15.00 23.22
C HIS A 153 18.93 -14.93 23.28
N ALA A 154 19.58 -15.73 22.45
CA ALA A 154 20.98 -15.55 22.11
C ALA A 154 21.14 -14.60 20.93
N VAL A 155 22.33 -14.00 20.82
CA VAL A 155 22.80 -13.24 19.68
C VAL A 155 24.21 -13.69 19.38
N ALA A 156 24.41 -14.32 18.22
CA ALA A 156 25.69 -14.91 17.83
C ALA A 156 26.23 -15.86 18.92
N GLY A 157 25.35 -16.73 19.43
CA GLY A 157 25.65 -17.71 20.46
C GLY A 157 25.72 -17.18 21.91
N GLN A 158 25.59 -15.88 22.13
CA GLN A 158 25.68 -15.26 23.47
C GLN A 158 24.30 -14.83 23.99
N GLY A 159 23.94 -15.25 25.21
CA GLY A 159 22.67 -14.91 25.85
C GLY A 159 21.86 -16.15 26.26
N GLY A 160 20.55 -15.99 26.37
CA GLY A 160 19.63 -17.06 26.73
C GLY A 160 19.43 -18.11 25.64
N ARG A 161 18.95 -19.30 26.03
CA ARG A 161 18.65 -20.43 25.11
C ARG A 161 17.18 -20.83 25.09
N VAL A 162 16.31 -20.06 25.75
CA VAL A 162 14.86 -20.30 25.78
C VAL A 162 14.24 -19.95 24.43
N GLY A 163 14.63 -18.81 23.87
CA GLY A 163 14.25 -18.35 22.54
C GLY A 163 15.30 -18.71 21.49
N PRO A 164 14.95 -18.62 20.19
CA PRO A 164 15.92 -18.82 19.11
C PRO A 164 17.02 -17.75 19.14
N ASP A 165 18.21 -18.10 18.64
CA ASP A 165 19.27 -17.14 18.35
C ASP A 165 18.81 -16.15 17.27
N LEU A 166 18.91 -14.85 17.57
CA LEU A 166 18.48 -13.78 16.68
C LEU A 166 19.41 -13.60 15.48
N GLU A 167 20.64 -14.13 15.49
CA GLU A 167 21.53 -14.13 14.31
C GLU A 167 20.87 -14.81 13.10
N LYS A 168 20.02 -15.82 13.33
CA LYS A 168 19.27 -16.49 12.26
C LYS A 168 18.37 -15.53 11.47
N TRP A 169 18.00 -14.41 12.08
CA TRP A 169 17.16 -13.37 11.48
C TRP A 169 17.96 -12.26 10.78
N ALA A 170 19.29 -12.28 10.86
CA ALA A 170 20.16 -11.28 10.26
C ALA A 170 19.99 -11.15 8.74
N SER A 171 19.66 -12.25 8.06
CA SER A 171 19.44 -12.28 6.61
C SER A 171 18.06 -11.77 6.17
N TYR A 172 17.12 -11.59 7.10
CA TYR A 172 15.78 -11.09 6.81
C TYR A 172 15.79 -9.57 6.82
N ARG A 173 16.03 -8.99 5.63
CA ARG A 173 16.06 -7.53 5.45
C ARG A 173 14.68 -6.90 5.30
N ASN A 174 13.62 -7.66 5.00
CA ASN A 174 12.29 -7.05 4.84
C ASN A 174 11.58 -6.89 6.21
N PRO A 175 11.18 -5.66 6.61
CA PRO A 175 10.43 -5.43 7.86
C PRO A 175 9.14 -6.26 7.98
N VAL A 176 8.50 -6.61 6.86
CA VAL A 176 7.31 -7.47 6.85
C VAL A 176 7.59 -8.85 7.44
N SER A 177 8.78 -9.42 7.18
CA SER A 177 9.17 -10.70 7.76
C SER A 177 9.40 -10.59 9.27
N TRP A 178 9.91 -9.46 9.74
CA TRP A 178 10.01 -9.17 11.17
C TRP A 178 8.62 -9.08 11.81
N ILE A 179 7.69 -8.32 11.21
CA ILE A 179 6.31 -8.19 11.70
C ILE A 179 5.64 -9.56 11.80
N GLN A 180 5.71 -10.37 10.74
CA GLN A 180 5.12 -11.70 10.69
C GLN A 180 5.69 -12.64 11.74
N THR A 181 7.02 -12.67 11.85
CA THR A 181 7.73 -13.54 12.77
C THR A 181 7.42 -13.18 14.21
N MET A 182 7.50 -11.89 14.53
CA MET A 182 7.20 -11.38 15.84
C MET A 182 5.75 -11.70 16.20
N TRP A 183 4.78 -11.41 15.33
CA TRP A 183 3.37 -11.75 15.58
C TRP A 183 3.18 -13.23 15.94
N ASN A 184 3.75 -14.13 15.14
CA ASN A 184 3.61 -15.57 15.35
C ASN A 184 4.37 -16.08 16.58
N HIS A 185 5.49 -15.45 16.96
CA HIS A 185 6.31 -15.85 18.10
C HIS A 185 5.80 -15.26 19.43
N ALA A 186 5.17 -14.10 19.37
CA ALA A 186 4.79 -13.30 20.53
C ALA A 186 3.85 -14.04 21.53
N PRO A 187 2.96 -14.98 21.13
CA PRO A 187 2.25 -15.85 22.08
C PRO A 187 3.16 -16.67 22.99
N ALA A 188 4.22 -17.27 22.45
CA ALA A 188 5.19 -18.04 23.23
C ALA A 188 6.00 -17.11 24.15
N MET A 189 6.35 -15.92 23.67
CA MET A 189 7.00 -14.90 24.51
C MET A 189 6.10 -14.48 25.68
N GLN A 190 4.80 -14.30 25.46
CA GLN A 190 3.86 -13.90 26.52
C GLN A 190 3.80 -14.95 27.64
N GLN A 191 3.74 -16.23 27.27
CA GLN A 191 3.70 -17.32 28.23
C GLN A 191 5.00 -17.40 29.05
N ASN A 192 6.16 -17.34 28.38
CA ASN A 192 7.46 -17.39 29.07
C ASN A 192 7.71 -16.16 29.94
N LEU A 193 7.33 -14.96 29.49
CA LEU A 193 7.42 -13.75 30.29
C LEU A 193 6.56 -13.88 31.56
N ALA A 194 5.32 -14.35 31.43
CA ALA A 194 4.45 -14.57 32.59
C ALA A 194 5.02 -15.61 33.56
N ALA A 195 5.53 -16.74 33.06
CA ALA A 195 6.13 -17.79 33.88
C ALA A 195 7.38 -17.32 34.65
N LEU A 196 8.13 -16.36 34.08
CA LEU A 196 9.33 -15.78 34.69
C LEU A 196 9.04 -14.52 35.51
N GLY A 197 7.77 -14.12 35.67
CA GLY A 197 7.40 -12.88 36.38
C GLY A 197 7.90 -11.60 35.71
N LEU A 198 8.08 -11.62 34.38
CA LEU A 198 8.60 -10.50 33.61
C LEU A 198 7.52 -9.68 32.94
N ALA A 199 7.73 -8.37 32.93
CA ALA A 199 6.87 -7.44 32.20
C ALA A 199 7.02 -7.58 30.68
N TRP A 200 5.94 -7.31 29.96
CA TRP A 200 5.97 -7.22 28.50
C TRP A 200 6.79 -6.00 28.05
N PRO A 201 7.87 -6.17 27.28
CA PRO A 201 8.69 -5.04 26.85
C PRO A 201 7.89 -4.14 25.90
N LYS A 202 8.04 -2.83 26.07
CA LYS A 202 7.39 -1.82 25.22
C LYS A 202 8.40 -1.15 24.30
N PHE A 203 8.03 -0.97 23.04
CA PHE A 203 8.84 -0.29 22.04
C PHE A 203 8.42 1.17 21.84
N ARG A 204 9.41 2.05 21.68
CA ARG A 204 9.25 3.39 21.11
C ARG A 204 9.27 3.29 19.58
N ASP A 205 8.96 4.39 18.89
CA ASP A 205 8.85 4.41 17.43
C ASP A 205 10.16 4.00 16.71
N THR A 206 11.33 4.33 17.27
CA THR A 206 12.64 3.96 16.70
C THR A 206 13.20 2.63 17.21
N ASP A 207 12.66 2.07 18.30
CA ASP A 207 13.24 0.86 18.93
C ASP A 207 13.27 -0.33 17.95
N MET A 208 12.23 -0.48 17.13
CA MET A 208 12.17 -1.59 16.17
C MET A 208 13.14 -1.42 14.98
N PRO A 209 13.16 -0.27 14.26
CA PRO A 209 14.21 0.00 13.28
C PRO A 209 15.63 -0.22 13.82
N ASP A 210 15.93 0.25 15.03
CA ASP A 210 17.25 0.11 15.66
C ASP A 210 17.60 -1.36 15.92
N LEU A 211 16.68 -2.13 16.51
CA LEU A 211 16.85 -3.58 16.73
C LEU A 211 17.11 -4.32 15.40
N ILE A 212 16.31 -4.04 14.38
CA ILE A 212 16.47 -4.64 13.05
C ILE A 212 17.81 -4.25 12.43
N ALA A 213 18.22 -2.99 12.57
CA ALA A 213 19.50 -2.48 12.07
C ALA A 213 20.68 -3.25 12.69
N TYR A 214 20.67 -3.43 14.02
CA TYR A 214 21.69 -4.22 14.71
C TYR A 214 21.70 -5.69 14.27
N ILE A 215 20.55 -6.37 14.27
CA ILE A 215 20.52 -7.79 13.89
C ILE A 215 21.02 -8.01 12.47
N ARG A 216 20.76 -7.07 11.54
CA ARG A 216 21.29 -7.13 10.17
C ARG A 216 22.82 -7.04 10.10
N THR A 217 23.50 -6.41 11.05
CA THR A 217 24.98 -6.36 11.06
C THR A 217 25.60 -7.73 11.33
N LEU A 218 24.82 -8.69 11.80
CA LEU A 218 25.28 -10.05 12.10
C LEU A 218 25.28 -10.98 10.88
N ALA A 219 24.71 -10.54 9.73
CA ALA A 219 24.65 -11.37 8.53
C ALA A 219 25.98 -11.32 7.77
N PRO A 220 26.58 -12.47 7.42
CA PRO A 220 27.73 -12.47 6.52
C PRO A 220 27.33 -11.97 5.12
N PRO A 221 28.23 -11.30 4.37
CA PRO A 221 27.95 -10.74 3.04
C PRO A 221 27.44 -11.76 2.01
N SER A 222 27.77 -13.05 2.21
CA SER A 222 27.52 -14.15 1.28
C SER A 222 26.16 -14.84 1.41
N ARG A 223 25.33 -14.51 2.42
CA ARG A 223 23.98 -15.11 2.53
C ARG A 223 23.02 -14.51 1.50
N GLY A 224 22.38 -15.40 0.73
CA GLY A 224 21.39 -15.07 -0.30
C GLY A 224 20.26 -14.17 0.23
N ARG A 225 19.78 -13.28 -0.63
CA ARG A 225 18.76 -12.27 -0.29
C ARG A 225 17.36 -12.88 -0.40
N VAL A 226 16.57 -12.82 0.66
CA VAL A 226 15.15 -13.22 0.63
C VAL A 226 14.31 -12.03 0.20
N TYR A 227 13.78 -12.08 -1.02
CA TYR A 227 12.82 -11.10 -1.53
C TYR A 227 11.38 -11.58 -1.26
N LEU A 228 10.51 -10.69 -0.80
CA LEU A 228 9.09 -10.98 -0.71
C LEU A 228 8.45 -10.90 -2.09
N ARG A 229 7.48 -11.77 -2.34
CA ARG A 229 6.58 -11.65 -3.49
C ARG A 229 5.78 -10.34 -3.39
N PRO A 230 5.33 -9.76 -4.52
CA PRO A 230 4.45 -8.59 -4.49
C PRO A 230 3.22 -8.84 -3.61
N ALA A 231 2.88 -7.85 -2.79
CA ALA A 231 1.72 -7.91 -1.92
C ALA A 231 0.44 -7.54 -2.69
N ASP A 232 -0.68 -8.13 -2.28
CA ASP A 232 -2.01 -7.94 -2.85
C ASP A 232 -2.97 -7.38 -1.77
N PRO A 233 -3.36 -6.09 -1.83
CA PRO A 233 -4.26 -5.48 -0.86
C PRO A 233 -5.69 -6.04 -0.91
N GLN A 234 -6.17 -6.58 -2.05
CA GLN A 234 -7.48 -7.24 -2.09
C GLN A 234 -7.43 -8.57 -1.35
N ALA A 235 -6.35 -9.34 -1.52
CA ALA A 235 -6.09 -10.51 -0.68
C ALA A 235 -5.97 -10.12 0.79
N GLY A 236 -5.27 -9.02 1.09
CA GLY A 236 -5.17 -8.46 2.44
C GLY A 236 -6.52 -8.11 3.06
N ARG A 237 -7.44 -7.50 2.29
CA ARG A 237 -8.80 -7.19 2.72
C ARG A 237 -9.60 -8.46 3.05
N ARG A 238 -9.48 -9.50 2.22
CA ARG A 238 -10.11 -10.80 2.50
C ARG A 238 -9.53 -11.43 3.76
N LEU A 239 -8.20 -11.47 3.88
CA LEU A 239 -7.49 -11.98 5.05
C LEU A 239 -7.88 -11.23 6.32
N PHE A 240 -8.04 -9.90 6.28
CA PHE A 240 -8.47 -9.10 7.42
C PHE A 240 -9.84 -9.54 7.97
N ARG A 241 -10.76 -9.94 7.09
CA ARG A 241 -12.06 -10.50 7.48
C ARG A 241 -11.94 -11.95 7.93
N GLU A 242 -11.29 -12.79 7.15
CA GLU A 242 -11.17 -14.24 7.39
C GLU A 242 -10.37 -14.57 8.66
N LYS A 243 -9.35 -13.78 8.99
CA LYS A 243 -8.54 -13.94 10.21
C LYS A 243 -9.16 -13.24 11.43
N GLY A 244 -10.39 -12.73 11.29
CA GLY A 244 -11.21 -12.18 12.38
C GLY A 244 -10.86 -10.75 12.80
N CYS A 245 -9.95 -10.05 12.12
CA CYS A 245 -9.56 -8.68 12.47
C CYS A 245 -10.77 -7.72 12.39
N ALA A 246 -11.61 -7.90 11.37
CA ALA A 246 -12.82 -7.11 11.14
C ALA A 246 -13.91 -7.27 12.22
N GLN A 247 -13.81 -8.28 13.10
CA GLN A 247 -14.77 -8.46 14.19
C GLN A 247 -14.61 -7.40 15.28
N CYS A 248 -13.40 -6.86 15.44
CA CYS A 248 -13.10 -5.82 16.44
C CYS A 248 -12.72 -4.49 15.79
N HIS A 249 -11.92 -4.52 14.72
CA HIS A 249 -11.43 -3.32 14.05
C HIS A 249 -12.30 -2.96 12.86
N ALA A 250 -12.77 -1.71 12.84
CA ALA A 250 -13.29 -1.10 11.63
C ALA A 250 -12.15 -0.64 10.70
N VAL A 251 -12.45 -0.54 9.41
CA VAL A 251 -11.67 0.20 8.43
C VAL A 251 -12.61 1.16 7.73
N ARG A 252 -12.43 2.46 7.96
CA ARG A 252 -13.29 3.53 7.43
C ARG A 252 -14.76 3.31 7.79
N GLY A 253 -15.02 3.03 9.06
CA GLY A 253 -16.34 2.78 9.62
C GLY A 253 -16.93 1.41 9.31
N VAL A 254 -16.25 0.56 8.52
CA VAL A 254 -16.74 -0.79 8.18
C VAL A 254 -16.04 -1.85 9.01
N GLY A 255 -16.78 -2.55 9.88
CA GLY A 255 -16.28 -3.61 10.75
C GLY A 255 -16.80 -3.46 12.19
N GLY A 256 -16.11 -4.09 13.14
CA GLY A 256 -16.42 -3.97 14.56
C GLY A 256 -16.05 -2.61 15.16
N SER A 257 -16.64 -2.29 16.30
CA SER A 257 -16.39 -1.05 17.06
C SER A 257 -15.67 -1.28 18.41
N HIS A 258 -15.26 -2.53 18.69
CA HIS A 258 -14.59 -2.91 19.93
C HIS A 258 -13.10 -2.54 19.96
N ALA A 259 -12.54 -2.12 18.83
CA ALA A 259 -11.16 -1.65 18.70
C ALA A 259 -11.09 -0.42 17.79
N PRO A 260 -9.96 0.33 17.79
CA PRO A 260 -9.82 1.53 16.97
C PRO A 260 -10.01 1.24 15.48
N ASP A 261 -10.66 2.18 14.78
CA ASP A 261 -10.76 2.18 13.33
C ASP A 261 -9.37 2.41 12.70
N LEU A 262 -8.93 1.44 11.89
CA LEU A 262 -7.62 1.42 11.27
C LEU A 262 -7.56 2.19 9.94
N GLY A 263 -8.70 2.63 9.42
CA GLY A 263 -8.79 3.49 8.23
C GLY A 263 -8.94 4.98 8.54
N ASN A 264 -9.45 5.33 9.73
CA ASN A 264 -9.67 6.72 10.14
C ASN A 264 -8.61 7.26 11.12
N ARG A 265 -7.74 6.40 11.64
CA ARG A 265 -6.65 6.79 12.54
C ARG A 265 -5.31 6.71 11.82
N LEU A 266 -4.39 7.60 12.18
CA LEU A 266 -2.99 7.56 11.73
C LEU A 266 -2.33 6.25 12.17
N LEU A 267 -2.44 5.23 11.32
CA LEU A 267 -1.53 4.09 11.33
C LEU A 267 -0.09 4.63 11.30
N PRO A 268 0.87 3.93 11.93
CA PRO A 268 2.25 4.36 11.93
C PRO A 268 2.78 4.62 10.52
N ARG A 269 3.67 5.60 10.39
CA ARG A 269 4.17 6.06 9.09
C ARG A 269 4.92 4.94 8.39
N THR A 270 5.78 4.24 9.13
CA THR A 270 6.70 3.23 8.60
C THR A 270 6.37 1.82 9.08
N LEU A 271 6.94 0.82 8.41
CA LEU A 271 6.75 -0.59 8.75
C LEU A 271 7.30 -0.95 10.15
N GLY A 272 8.45 -0.41 10.56
CA GLY A 272 9.03 -0.64 11.88
C GLY A 272 8.19 -0.02 13.00
N GLN A 273 7.65 1.18 12.80
CA GLN A 273 6.69 1.76 13.75
C GLN A 273 5.40 0.94 13.81
N PHE A 274 4.92 0.43 12.67
CA PHE A 274 3.78 -0.49 12.60
C PHE A 274 4.03 -1.76 13.43
N ALA A 275 5.21 -2.37 13.27
CA ALA A 275 5.65 -3.51 14.05
C ALA A 275 5.70 -3.20 15.55
N GLY A 276 6.26 -2.05 15.93
CA GLY A 276 6.36 -1.61 17.32
C GLY A 276 5.00 -1.40 17.98
N ARG A 277 4.05 -0.75 17.27
CA ARG A 277 2.69 -0.56 17.78
C ARG A 277 1.93 -1.88 17.87
N MET A 278 2.03 -2.75 16.86
CA MET A 278 1.44 -4.09 16.92
C MET A 278 1.97 -4.89 18.11
N TRP A 279 3.28 -4.88 18.34
CA TRP A 279 3.92 -5.54 19.48
C TRP A 279 3.41 -5.00 20.82
N ASN A 280 3.34 -3.69 20.96
CA ASN A 280 2.87 -3.04 22.18
C ASN A 280 1.39 -3.34 22.47
N HIS A 281 0.58 -3.44 21.42
CA HIS A 281 -0.86 -3.68 21.50
C HIS A 281 -1.21 -5.17 21.66
N ALA A 282 -0.31 -6.09 21.28
CA ALA A 282 -0.55 -7.53 21.25
C ALA A 282 -1.14 -8.13 22.54
N PRO A 283 -0.63 -7.82 23.76
CA PRO A 283 -1.23 -8.36 24.98
C PRO A 283 -2.70 -8.00 25.17
N ALA A 284 -3.08 -6.76 24.84
CA ALA A 284 -4.45 -6.28 24.95
C ALA A 284 -5.37 -6.92 23.90
N MET A 285 -4.92 -6.98 22.64
CA MET A 285 -5.65 -7.67 21.56
C MET A 285 -5.93 -9.12 21.94
N TRP A 286 -4.93 -9.83 22.44
CA TRP A 286 -5.11 -11.25 22.76
C TRP A 286 -5.91 -11.52 24.02
N ALA A 287 -5.89 -10.61 25.01
CA ALA A 287 -6.78 -10.70 26.15
C ALA A 287 -8.24 -10.61 25.68
N SER A 288 -8.53 -9.67 24.78
CA SER A 288 -9.85 -9.53 24.15
C SER A 288 -10.22 -10.76 23.30
N MET A 289 -9.31 -11.25 22.45
CA MET A 289 -9.54 -12.47 21.67
C MET A 289 -9.83 -13.67 22.56
N ARG A 290 -9.08 -13.85 23.66
CA ARG A 290 -9.30 -14.95 24.61
C ARG A 290 -10.68 -14.84 25.27
N ALA A 291 -11.08 -13.64 25.71
CA ALA A 291 -12.38 -13.41 26.33
C ALA A 291 -13.55 -13.72 25.38
N GLN A 292 -13.35 -13.54 24.07
CA GLN A 292 -14.36 -13.79 23.03
C GLN A 292 -14.22 -15.17 22.36
N GLY A 293 -13.32 -16.04 22.83
CA GLY A 293 -13.09 -17.35 22.22
C GLY A 293 -12.49 -17.31 20.81
N ILE A 294 -11.91 -16.19 20.40
CA ILE A 294 -11.30 -16.01 19.07
C ILE A 294 -9.88 -16.62 19.10
N PRO A 295 -9.57 -17.61 18.24
CA PRO A 295 -8.22 -18.15 18.15
C PRO A 295 -7.25 -17.11 17.59
N ARG A 296 -6.02 -17.07 18.12
CA ARG A 296 -4.98 -16.16 17.63
C ARG A 296 -4.60 -16.56 16.19
N PRO A 297 -4.76 -15.67 15.19
CA PRO A 297 -4.42 -16.03 13.82
C PRO A 297 -2.91 -16.14 13.66
N ARG A 298 -2.48 -17.05 12.78
CA ARG A 298 -1.09 -17.10 12.29
C ARG A 298 -1.05 -16.61 10.85
N PHE A 299 0.09 -16.04 10.49
CA PHE A 299 0.34 -15.51 9.15
C PHE A 299 1.61 -16.13 8.55
N SER A 300 1.55 -16.49 7.28
CA SER A 300 2.72 -16.61 6.40
C SER A 300 3.28 -15.22 6.06
N ASN A 301 4.51 -15.17 5.54
CA ASN A 301 5.12 -13.93 5.07
C ASN A 301 4.25 -13.22 4.01
N LYS A 302 3.65 -13.98 3.08
CA LYS A 302 2.77 -13.41 2.05
C LYS A 302 1.48 -12.84 2.66
N GLU A 303 0.80 -13.58 3.53
CA GLU A 303 -0.44 -13.08 4.15
C GLU A 303 -0.18 -11.80 4.96
N MET A 304 0.94 -11.71 5.68
CA MET A 304 1.31 -10.49 6.40
C MET A 304 1.60 -9.34 5.42
N ALA A 305 2.31 -9.60 4.33
CA ALA A 305 2.58 -8.59 3.29
C ALA A 305 1.27 -8.06 2.68
N ASP A 306 0.35 -8.96 2.33
CA ASP A 306 -0.97 -8.63 1.77
C ASP A 306 -1.80 -7.80 2.77
N LEU A 307 -1.83 -8.20 4.05
CA LEU A 307 -2.53 -7.48 5.12
C LEU A 307 -2.00 -6.06 5.33
N ILE A 308 -0.68 -5.90 5.38
CA ILE A 308 -0.03 -4.60 5.48
C ILE A 308 -0.35 -3.76 4.25
N ALA A 309 -0.26 -4.34 3.05
CA ALA A 309 -0.56 -3.63 1.82
C ALA A 309 -2.02 -3.17 1.76
N TYR A 310 -2.96 -3.96 2.29
CA TYR A 310 -4.35 -3.53 2.50
C TYR A 310 -4.45 -2.29 3.38
N LEU A 311 -3.91 -2.35 4.60
CA LEU A 311 -3.99 -1.24 5.55
C LEU A 311 -3.27 0.01 5.03
N PHE A 312 -2.15 -0.15 4.31
CA PHE A 312 -1.43 0.95 3.68
C PHE A 312 -2.11 1.46 2.40
N ALA A 313 -2.86 0.63 1.67
CA ALA A 313 -3.64 1.10 0.53
C ALA A 313 -4.81 1.97 1.00
N GLU A 314 -5.46 1.61 2.11
CA GLU A 314 -6.51 2.45 2.73
C GLU A 314 -5.99 3.83 3.18
N ARG A 315 -4.67 3.97 3.35
CA ARG A 315 -3.99 5.25 3.55
C ARG A 315 -3.61 5.99 2.26
N TYR A 316 -3.52 5.28 1.14
CA TYR A 316 -3.12 5.91 -0.11
C TYR A 316 -4.30 6.63 -0.77
N PHE A 317 -5.47 6.00 -0.71
CA PHE A 317 -6.72 6.60 -1.16
C PHE A 317 -7.25 7.52 -0.06
N GLU A 318 -7.91 8.62 -0.42
CA GLU A 318 -8.44 9.58 0.57
C GLU A 318 -9.95 9.50 0.75
N MET A 319 -10.43 10.20 1.78
CA MET A 319 -11.84 10.50 1.97
C MET A 319 -12.37 11.37 0.82
N THR A 320 -13.66 11.28 0.56
CA THR A 320 -14.34 12.20 -0.37
C THR A 320 -14.27 13.63 0.17
N GLY A 321 -13.81 14.57 -0.65
CA GLY A 321 -13.82 15.99 -0.33
C GLY A 321 -15.23 16.58 -0.29
N SER A 322 -15.33 17.89 -0.04
CA SER A 322 -16.55 18.68 -0.20
C SER A 322 -16.48 19.49 -1.48
N ALA A 323 -17.42 19.26 -2.40
CA ALA A 323 -17.56 20.04 -3.62
C ALA A 323 -17.79 21.54 -3.34
N GLU A 324 -18.48 21.87 -2.26
CA GLU A 324 -18.71 23.28 -1.88
C GLU A 324 -17.40 23.96 -1.49
N ARG A 325 -16.60 23.34 -0.63
CA ARG A 325 -15.28 23.86 -0.26
C ARG A 325 -14.34 23.89 -1.47
N GLY A 326 -14.41 22.87 -2.32
CA GLY A 326 -13.63 22.79 -3.55
C GLY A 326 -13.91 23.93 -4.52
N ARG A 327 -15.18 24.34 -4.63
CA ARG A 327 -15.56 25.52 -5.39
C ARG A 327 -14.93 26.79 -4.83
N ARG A 328 -14.86 26.94 -3.51
CA ARG A 328 -14.18 28.09 -2.87
C ARG A 328 -12.69 28.06 -3.17
N VAL A 329 -12.04 26.90 -3.01
CA VAL A 329 -10.62 26.72 -3.38
C VAL A 329 -10.37 27.11 -4.85
N TYR A 330 -11.22 26.66 -5.78
CA TYR A 330 -11.12 27.02 -7.20
C TYR A 330 -11.19 28.54 -7.46
N GLN A 331 -12.02 29.26 -6.69
CA GLN A 331 -12.17 30.71 -6.80
C GLN A 331 -11.02 31.46 -6.11
N GLU A 332 -10.75 31.15 -4.84
CA GLU A 332 -9.80 31.86 -3.98
C GLU A 332 -8.35 31.63 -4.40
N LYS A 333 -8.02 30.45 -4.93
CA LYS A 333 -6.68 30.15 -5.48
C LYS A 333 -6.48 30.70 -6.89
N GLY A 334 -7.47 31.42 -7.45
CA GLY A 334 -7.38 32.10 -8.73
C GLY A 334 -7.47 31.19 -9.96
N CYS A 335 -7.83 29.91 -9.80
CA CYS A 335 -7.99 28.99 -10.93
C CYS A 335 -9.03 29.50 -11.94
N ALA A 336 -10.10 30.13 -11.43
CA ALA A 336 -11.18 30.72 -12.20
C ALA A 336 -10.77 31.88 -13.12
N ASN A 337 -9.61 32.49 -12.91
CA ASN A 337 -9.13 33.60 -13.74
C ASN A 337 -8.71 33.13 -15.14
N CYS A 338 -8.26 31.87 -15.24
CA CYS A 338 -7.75 31.31 -16.48
C CYS A 338 -8.57 30.10 -16.94
N HIS A 339 -9.18 29.35 -16.03
CA HIS A 339 -9.88 28.11 -16.36
C HIS A 339 -11.40 28.28 -16.33
N THR A 340 -12.08 27.36 -17.00
CA THR A 340 -13.53 27.16 -16.85
C THR A 340 -13.81 25.77 -16.29
N VAL A 341 -15.04 25.59 -15.81
CA VAL A 341 -15.59 24.30 -15.34
C VAL A 341 -16.92 24.11 -16.04
N GLY A 342 -16.93 23.34 -17.13
CA GLY A 342 -18.11 23.09 -17.98
C GLY A 342 -18.41 24.18 -19.02
N GLY A 343 -17.54 25.17 -19.18
CA GLY A 343 -17.70 26.34 -20.06
C GLY A 343 -16.96 26.25 -21.40
N LYS A 344 -16.97 27.35 -22.16
CA LYS A 344 -16.14 27.56 -23.36
C LYS A 344 -15.45 28.92 -23.26
N GLY A 345 -14.26 29.06 -23.85
CA GLY A 345 -13.60 30.35 -24.08
C GLY A 345 -12.85 30.94 -22.87
N SER A 346 -11.75 30.32 -22.47
CA SER A 346 -10.85 30.84 -21.44
C SER A 346 -9.37 30.73 -21.86
N VAL A 347 -8.48 31.40 -21.14
CA VAL A 347 -7.02 31.39 -21.38
C VAL A 347 -6.44 29.97 -21.24
N GLY A 348 -6.91 29.23 -20.24
CA GLY A 348 -6.60 27.82 -20.00
C GLY A 348 -7.75 26.88 -20.38
N PRO A 349 -7.51 25.55 -20.44
CA PRO A 349 -8.52 24.56 -20.76
C PRO A 349 -9.64 24.47 -19.71
N ASP A 350 -10.81 23.94 -20.13
CA ASP A 350 -11.92 23.55 -19.25
C ASP A 350 -11.48 22.35 -18.37
N LEU A 351 -11.48 22.53 -17.05
CA LEU A 351 -11.03 21.52 -16.10
C LEU A 351 -12.03 20.38 -15.89
N ALA A 352 -13.31 20.59 -16.19
CA ALA A 352 -14.33 19.52 -16.11
C ALA A 352 -14.28 18.58 -17.31
N ARG A 353 -13.74 19.04 -18.45
CA ARG A 353 -13.64 18.28 -19.70
C ARG A 353 -12.19 17.96 -20.09
N GLY A 354 -11.24 18.24 -19.21
CA GLY A 354 -9.82 18.00 -19.44
C GLY A 354 -9.54 16.53 -19.74
N ARG A 355 -8.68 16.29 -20.74
CA ARG A 355 -8.32 14.93 -21.21
C ARG A 355 -7.64 14.07 -20.13
N GLU A 356 -7.06 14.69 -19.12
CA GLU A 356 -6.28 13.97 -18.12
C GLU A 356 -7.17 13.34 -17.04
N GLY A 357 -8.25 14.01 -16.62
CA GLY A 357 -9.09 13.57 -15.51
C GLY A 357 -8.70 14.22 -14.18
N VAL A 358 -9.53 14.02 -13.15
CA VAL A 358 -9.46 14.78 -11.88
C VAL A 358 -9.06 13.94 -10.67
N ALA A 359 -8.72 12.67 -10.89
CA ALA A 359 -8.10 11.83 -9.87
C ALA A 359 -6.64 12.28 -9.61
N PRO A 360 -6.03 11.91 -8.47
CA PRO A 360 -4.73 12.45 -8.07
C PRO A 360 -3.61 12.29 -9.12
N VAL A 361 -3.45 11.09 -9.69
CA VAL A 361 -2.37 10.82 -10.65
C VAL A 361 -2.57 11.55 -11.98
N PRO A 362 -3.75 11.48 -12.64
CA PRO A 362 -3.94 12.24 -13.85
C PRO A 362 -3.93 13.76 -13.65
N LEU A 363 -4.46 14.26 -12.53
CA LEU A 363 -4.38 15.68 -12.20
C LEU A 363 -2.92 16.11 -11.98
N ALA A 364 -2.10 15.30 -11.28
CA ALA A 364 -0.68 15.57 -11.09
C ALA A 364 0.08 15.62 -12.41
N THR A 365 -0.25 14.69 -13.31
CA THR A 365 0.33 14.62 -14.65
C THR A 365 0.08 15.92 -15.40
N GLY A 366 -1.17 16.39 -15.42
CA GLY A 366 -1.56 17.59 -16.14
C GLY A 366 -0.98 18.85 -15.53
N LEU A 367 -1.06 18.98 -14.21
CA LEU A 367 -0.50 20.13 -13.48
C LEU A 367 1.02 20.21 -13.63
N TRP A 368 1.74 19.09 -13.59
CA TRP A 368 3.19 19.08 -13.80
C TRP A 368 3.55 19.45 -15.24
N ASN A 369 2.92 18.79 -16.21
CA ASN A 369 3.24 18.99 -17.62
C ASN A 369 2.86 20.39 -18.11
N HIS A 370 1.72 20.93 -17.67
CA HIS A 370 1.26 22.28 -18.03
C HIS A 370 1.86 23.37 -17.14
N GLY A 371 2.36 22.99 -15.96
CA GLY A 371 2.85 23.85 -14.91
C GLY A 371 3.83 24.96 -15.30
N PRO A 372 4.89 24.69 -16.10
CA PRO A 372 5.80 25.74 -16.55
C PRO A 372 5.13 26.86 -17.36
N VAL A 373 4.11 26.52 -18.16
CA VAL A 373 3.31 27.49 -18.93
C VAL A 373 2.46 28.33 -17.98
N MET A 374 1.84 27.70 -16.99
CA MET A 374 1.13 28.42 -15.93
C MET A 374 2.08 29.35 -15.18
N LEU A 375 3.24 28.88 -14.74
CA LEU A 375 4.20 29.69 -13.98
C LEU A 375 4.61 30.96 -14.75
N GLN A 376 4.81 30.84 -16.07
CA GLN A 376 5.08 32.00 -16.92
C GLN A 376 3.88 32.97 -16.95
N ALA A 377 2.67 32.47 -17.18
CA ALA A 377 1.47 33.30 -17.20
C ALA A 377 1.22 34.01 -15.85
N PHE A 378 1.47 33.33 -14.73
CA PHE A 378 1.41 33.92 -13.39
C PHE A 378 2.43 35.07 -13.25
N ARG A 379 3.68 34.89 -13.73
CA ARG A 379 4.70 35.96 -13.71
C ARG A 379 4.31 37.16 -14.56
N GLU A 380 3.80 36.92 -15.77
CA GLU A 380 3.35 37.98 -16.70
C GLU A 380 2.18 38.79 -16.14
N GLN A 381 1.27 38.13 -15.42
CA GLN A 381 0.12 38.76 -14.76
C GLN A 381 0.43 39.26 -13.33
N GLN A 382 1.68 39.14 -12.87
CA GLN A 382 2.11 39.51 -11.51
C GLN A 382 1.29 38.82 -10.40
N LEU A 383 0.86 37.60 -10.65
CA LEU A 383 0.11 36.76 -9.72
C LEU A 383 1.08 35.84 -8.94
N SER A 384 0.78 35.60 -7.67
CA SER A 384 1.50 34.63 -6.85
C SER A 384 1.06 33.19 -7.17
N TRP A 385 2.01 32.25 -7.19
CA TRP A 385 1.68 30.83 -7.31
C TRP A 385 0.81 30.36 -6.13
N PRO A 386 -0.37 29.75 -6.36
CA PRO A 386 -1.25 29.35 -5.28
C PRO A 386 -0.70 28.14 -4.53
N HIS A 387 -0.86 28.15 -3.20
CA HIS A 387 -0.43 27.05 -2.33
C HIS A 387 -1.65 26.34 -1.74
N PHE A 388 -1.66 25.00 -1.84
CA PHE A 388 -2.69 24.16 -1.23
C PHE A 388 -2.36 23.84 0.24
N GLN A 389 -3.33 24.06 1.11
CA GLN A 389 -3.34 23.59 2.49
C GLN A 389 -3.83 22.14 2.58
N PRO A 390 -3.61 21.43 3.70
CA PRO A 390 -4.12 20.07 3.88
C PRO A 390 -5.64 19.99 3.61
N GLY A 391 -6.07 19.02 2.80
CA GLY A 391 -7.47 18.82 2.44
C GLY A 391 -8.00 19.65 1.26
N GLU A 392 -7.40 20.81 0.94
CA GLU A 392 -7.92 21.71 -0.12
C GLU A 392 -7.92 21.05 -1.50
N ILE A 393 -6.86 20.29 -1.82
CA ILE A 393 -6.76 19.60 -3.11
C ILE A 393 -7.84 18.52 -3.27
N VAL A 394 -8.24 17.89 -2.17
CA VAL A 394 -9.25 16.84 -2.11
C VAL A 394 -10.62 17.43 -2.38
N ASP A 395 -10.91 18.54 -1.72
CA ASP A 395 -12.12 19.32 -1.94
C ASP A 395 -12.18 19.81 -3.40
N LEU A 396 -11.08 20.32 -3.95
CA LEU A 396 -10.99 20.75 -5.34
C LEU A 396 -11.26 19.61 -6.33
N MET A 397 -10.64 18.44 -6.14
CA MET A 397 -10.88 17.26 -6.98
C MET A 397 -12.34 16.81 -6.92
N GLU A 398 -12.97 16.82 -5.75
CA GLU A 398 -14.40 16.51 -5.60
C GLU A 398 -15.27 17.49 -6.39
N PHE A 399 -15.00 18.80 -6.28
CA PHE A 399 -15.72 19.83 -7.04
C PHE A 399 -15.61 19.60 -8.56
N LEU A 400 -14.38 19.37 -9.05
CA LEU A 400 -14.13 19.14 -10.47
C LEU A 400 -14.77 17.82 -10.96
N SER A 401 -14.74 16.77 -10.13
CA SER A 401 -15.34 15.47 -10.45
C SER A 401 -16.84 15.56 -10.67
N ARG A 402 -17.56 16.32 -9.82
CA ARG A 402 -19.01 16.52 -9.98
C ARG A 402 -19.37 17.33 -11.22
N ALA A 403 -18.45 18.12 -11.75
CA ALA A 403 -18.66 18.90 -12.95
C ALA A 403 -18.38 18.11 -14.25
N GLN A 404 -17.77 16.93 -14.16
CA GLN A 404 -17.49 16.11 -15.35
C GLN A 404 -18.81 15.61 -15.98
N PRO A 405 -18.91 15.59 -17.31
CA PRO A 405 -20.06 14.98 -17.98
C PRO A 405 -20.16 13.50 -17.62
N ALA A 406 -21.39 12.99 -17.46
CA ALA A 406 -21.62 11.57 -17.21
C ALA A 406 -20.90 10.71 -18.28
N PRO A 407 -20.32 9.56 -17.91
CA PRO A 407 -19.67 8.68 -18.88
C PRO A 407 -20.63 8.39 -20.02
N LEU A 408 -20.20 8.61 -21.25
CA LEU A 408 -20.96 8.20 -22.43
C LEU A 408 -21.17 6.69 -22.31
N GLN A 409 -22.39 6.25 -22.01
CA GLN A 409 -22.77 4.86 -22.15
C GLN A 409 -22.40 4.46 -23.58
N ALA A 410 -21.52 3.47 -23.72
CA ALA A 410 -21.17 2.93 -25.01
C ALA A 410 -22.49 2.50 -25.66
N LYS A 411 -22.92 3.24 -26.68
CA LYS A 411 -24.07 2.83 -27.48
C LYS A 411 -23.69 1.49 -28.08
N GLU A 412 -24.28 0.43 -27.55
CA GLU A 412 -24.31 -0.88 -28.21
C GLU A 412 -24.84 -0.61 -29.62
N LYS A 413 -23.96 -0.76 -30.61
CA LYS A 413 -24.37 -0.82 -31.99
C LYS A 413 -25.23 -2.08 -32.11
N LYS A 414 -26.54 -1.88 -32.24
CA LYS A 414 -27.48 -2.92 -32.68
C LYS A 414 -27.11 -3.41 -34.07
#